data_AF-A0A6G9D4C4-F1
#
_entry.id   AF-A0A6G9D4C4-F1
#
_cell.length_a   1.000
_cell.length_b   1.000
_cell.length_c   1.000
_cell.angle_alpha   90.00
_cell.angle_beta   90.00
_cell.angle_gamma   90.00
#
_symmetry.space_group_name_H-M   'P 1'
#
loop_
_entity.id
_entity.type
_entity.pdbx_description
1 polymer ?
#
loop_
_entity_poly.entity_id
_entity_poly.type
_entity_poly.pdbx_seq_one_letter_code
_entity_poly.pdbx_strand_id
1 'polypeptide(L)'
;MSVIQLRSRPQILEFFAGVGLARMGLDLAGFETAWANDISPDKAAMYRAQFGDDVMVVGDVNDIDAADLPASTSRGHPHHAQTSRWRATAPGSQARNPRRSTPSPASCAQWRRTIDPRP
;
A
#
# COMPACT_ATOMS: atom_id res chain seq x y z
N MET A 1 36.20 -10.62 12.52
CA MET A 1 35.07 -11.12 13.33
C MET A 1 33.80 -10.84 12.56
N SER A 2 33.13 -11.87 12.03
CA SER A 2 31.91 -11.72 11.23
C SER A 2 30.70 -11.94 12.12
N VAL A 3 29.79 -10.95 12.19
CA VAL A 3 28.48 -11.12 12.81
C VAL A 3 27.51 -11.52 11.71
N ILE A 4 27.09 -12.78 11.69
CA ILE A 4 25.99 -13.23 10.83
C ILE A 4 24.69 -12.71 11.48
N GLN A 5 24.07 -11.67 10.91
CA GLN A 5 22.73 -11.24 11.32
C GLN A 5 21.68 -12.21 10.74
N LEU A 6 21.30 -13.22 11.52
CA LEU A 6 20.36 -14.30 11.16
C LEU A 6 18.87 -13.96 11.37
N ARG A 7 18.48 -12.69 11.56
CA ARG A 7 17.08 -12.35 11.81
C ARG A 7 16.43 -11.74 10.57
N SER A 8 15.59 -12.54 9.91
CA SER A 8 14.66 -12.05 8.89
C SER A 8 13.81 -10.92 9.49
N ARG A 9 13.68 -9.80 8.75
CA ARG A 9 12.78 -8.70 9.13
C ARG A 9 11.35 -9.25 9.18
N PRO A 10 10.59 -9.06 10.28
CA PRO A 10 9.20 -9.48 10.31
C PRO A 10 8.42 -8.73 9.23
N GLN A 11 7.60 -9.44 8.47
CA GLN A 11 6.78 -8.84 7.42
C GLN A 11 5.44 -8.38 7.97
N ILE A 12 4.94 -7.27 7.43
CA ILE A 12 3.64 -6.69 7.77
C ILE A 12 2.75 -6.55 6.52
N LEU A 13 1.44 -6.62 6.76
CA LEU A 13 0.40 -6.24 5.82
C LEU A 13 -0.26 -4.96 6.37
N GLU A 14 -0.15 -3.86 5.63
CA GLU A 14 -0.60 -2.54 6.06
C GLU A 14 -2.01 -2.24 5.51
N PHE A 15 -3.04 -2.59 6.27
CA PHE A 15 -4.41 -2.20 5.96
C PHE A 15 -4.64 -0.73 6.31
N PHE A 16 -5.44 -0.03 5.50
CA PHE A 16 -5.72 1.40 5.66
C PHE A 16 -4.44 2.25 5.70
N ALA A 17 -3.50 1.95 4.80
CA ALA A 17 -2.15 2.49 4.79
C ALA A 17 -2.09 4.02 4.72
N GLY A 18 -3.14 4.66 4.18
CA GLY A 18 -3.18 6.10 3.99
C GLY A 18 -1.97 6.59 3.21
N VAL A 19 -1.21 7.50 3.80
CA VAL A 19 0.04 8.05 3.24
C VAL A 19 1.30 7.33 3.76
N GLY A 20 1.14 6.25 4.54
CA GLY A 20 2.22 5.36 4.99
C GLY A 20 2.96 5.79 6.25
N LEU A 21 2.27 6.43 7.20
CA LEU A 21 2.86 6.79 8.49
C LEU A 21 3.24 5.57 9.34
N ALA A 22 2.40 4.52 9.34
CA ALA A 22 2.68 3.30 10.08
C ALA A 22 3.89 2.56 9.50
N ARG A 23 3.96 2.43 8.16
CA ARG A 23 5.16 1.95 7.48
C ARG A 23 6.43 2.68 7.89
N MET A 24 6.46 4.02 7.94
CA MET A 24 7.67 4.74 8.35
C MET A 24 8.16 4.33 9.73
N GLY A 25 7.26 4.22 10.71
CA GLY A 25 7.62 3.78 12.06
C GLY A 25 8.09 2.32 12.10
N LEU A 26 7.44 1.45 11.35
CA LEU A 26 7.74 0.01 11.31
C LEU A 26 9.04 -0.28 10.55
N ASP A 27 9.33 0.44 9.48
CA ASP A 27 10.59 0.35 8.74
C ASP A 27 11.78 0.73 9.66
N LEU A 28 11.62 1.78 10.48
CA LEU A 28 12.60 2.18 11.51
C LEU A 28 12.75 1.12 12.61
N ALA A 29 11.66 0.44 12.97
CA ALA A 29 11.66 -0.64 13.95
C ALA A 29 12.16 -1.99 13.40
N GLY A 30 12.56 -2.05 12.12
CA GLY A 30 13.14 -3.26 11.52
C GLY A 30 12.13 -4.20 10.86
N PHE A 31 10.90 -3.76 10.62
CA PHE A 31 9.87 -4.53 9.90
C PHE A 31 9.94 -4.30 8.40
N GLU A 32 9.38 -5.19 7.61
CA GLU A 32 9.28 -5.05 6.16
C GLU A 32 7.82 -5.04 5.72
N THR A 33 7.40 -4.01 4.99
CA THR A 33 6.06 -3.96 4.42
C THR A 33 6.00 -4.86 3.18
N ALA A 34 5.24 -5.96 3.25
CA ALA A 34 5.06 -6.88 2.14
C ALA A 34 3.85 -6.53 1.26
N TRP A 35 2.90 -5.77 1.81
CA TRP A 35 1.66 -5.39 1.15
C TRP A 35 1.01 -4.21 1.88
N ALA A 36 0.31 -3.36 1.14
CA ALA A 36 -0.43 -2.23 1.67
C ALA A 36 -1.74 -1.99 0.89
N ASN A 37 -2.78 -1.48 1.56
CA ASN A 37 -4.03 -1.11 0.92
C ASN A 37 -4.66 0.18 1.47
N ASP A 38 -5.24 0.98 0.58
CA ASP A 38 -6.14 2.09 0.94
C ASP A 38 -7.18 2.31 -0.19
N ILE A 39 -8.38 2.76 0.19
CA ILE A 39 -9.50 3.04 -0.74
C ILE A 39 -9.31 4.36 -1.53
N SER A 40 -8.43 5.25 -1.06
CA SER A 40 -8.19 6.57 -1.64
C SER A 40 -7.05 6.55 -2.65
N PRO A 41 -7.32 6.84 -3.94
CA PRO A 41 -6.26 6.97 -4.94
C PRO A 41 -5.27 8.09 -4.63
N ASP A 42 -5.73 9.17 -4.01
CA ASP A 42 -4.90 10.34 -3.69
C ASP A 42 -3.87 9.99 -2.62
N LYS A 43 -4.32 9.30 -1.55
CA LYS A 43 -3.41 8.80 -0.51
C LYS A 43 -2.45 7.76 -1.08
N ALA A 44 -2.94 6.87 -1.94
CA ALA A 44 -2.09 5.89 -2.61
C ALA A 44 -1.04 6.53 -3.52
N ALA A 45 -1.38 7.61 -4.24
CA ALA A 45 -0.40 8.34 -5.04
C ALA A 45 0.71 8.94 -4.16
N MET A 46 0.37 9.46 -2.98
CA MET A 46 1.33 9.96 -2.00
C MET A 46 2.17 8.84 -1.37
N TYR A 47 1.54 7.71 -1.05
CA TYR A 47 2.22 6.51 -0.56
C TYR A 47 3.24 6.00 -1.58
N ARG A 48 2.82 5.82 -2.84
CA ARG A 48 3.67 5.38 -3.96
C ARG A 48 4.80 6.35 -4.22
N ALA A 49 4.51 7.63 -4.11
CA ALA A 49 5.53 8.65 -4.19
C ALA A 49 6.61 8.40 -3.13
N GLN A 50 6.22 8.19 -1.88
CA GLN A 50 7.19 8.01 -0.80
C GLN A 50 7.95 6.68 -0.87
N PHE A 51 7.29 5.57 -1.23
CA PHE A 51 7.83 4.21 -1.02
C PHE A 51 7.97 3.34 -2.28
N GLY A 52 7.52 3.81 -3.44
CA GLY A 52 7.37 2.99 -4.65
C GLY A 52 6.01 2.30 -4.75
N ASP A 53 5.76 1.64 -5.89
CA ASP A 53 4.44 1.07 -6.21
C ASP A 53 4.33 -0.44 -5.96
N ASP A 54 5.40 -1.09 -5.50
CA ASP A 54 5.52 -2.55 -5.54
C ASP A 54 4.53 -3.29 -4.62
N VAL A 55 3.98 -2.60 -3.62
CA VAL A 55 3.16 -3.22 -2.56
C VAL A 55 1.77 -2.61 -2.39
N MET A 56 1.45 -1.53 -3.11
CA MET A 56 0.25 -0.72 -2.84
C MET A 56 -0.95 -1.09 -3.72
N VAL A 57 -1.99 -1.67 -3.09
CA VAL A 57 -3.26 -2.02 -3.72
C VAL A 57 -4.32 -0.96 -3.39
N VAL A 58 -4.94 -0.37 -4.42
CA VAL A 58 -5.99 0.65 -4.25
C VAL A 58 -7.36 0.02 -4.41
N GLY A 59 -8.18 0.06 -3.36
CA GLY A 59 -9.50 -0.56 -3.37
C GLY A 59 -10.12 -0.67 -1.99
N ASP A 60 -11.40 -1.06 -1.94
CA ASP A 60 -12.07 -1.43 -0.69
C ASP A 60 -11.46 -2.72 -0.14
N VAL A 61 -11.11 -2.73 1.14
CA VAL A 61 -10.56 -3.92 1.80
C VAL A 61 -11.54 -5.10 1.82
N ASN A 62 -12.85 -4.82 1.75
CA ASN A 62 -13.89 -5.86 1.70
C ASN A 62 -13.89 -6.63 0.37
N ASP A 63 -13.29 -6.07 -0.68
CA ASP A 63 -13.18 -6.71 -2.00
C ASP A 63 -11.89 -7.54 -2.15
N ILE A 64 -11.08 -7.64 -1.08
CA ILE A 64 -9.76 -8.31 -1.11
C ILE A 64 -9.91 -9.76 -0.66
N ASP A 65 -9.48 -10.69 -1.51
CA ASP A 65 -9.43 -12.11 -1.17
C ASP A 65 -8.20 -12.41 -0.30
N ALA A 66 -8.37 -13.23 0.74
CA ALA A 66 -7.26 -13.68 1.57
C ALA A 66 -6.21 -14.47 0.77
N ALA A 67 -6.62 -15.12 -0.33
CA ALA A 67 -5.72 -15.81 -1.24
C ALA A 67 -4.78 -14.86 -2.03
N ASP A 68 -5.15 -13.58 -2.16
CA ASP A 68 -4.34 -12.56 -2.84
C ASP A 68 -3.31 -11.90 -1.91
N LEU A 69 -3.41 -12.15 -0.60
CA LEU A 69 -2.45 -11.63 0.37
C LEU A 69 -1.15 -12.44 0.31
N PRO A 70 0.03 -11.79 0.45
CA PRO A 70 1.29 -12.52 0.53
C PRO A 70 1.25 -13.51 1.69
N ALA A 71 1.50 -14.78 1.39
CA ALA A 71 1.80 -15.77 2.42
C ALA A 71 3.08 -15.33 3.16
N SER A 72 3.19 -15.66 4.44
CA SER A 72 4.37 -15.37 5.26
C SER A 72 5.58 -16.19 4.77
N THR A 73 6.20 -15.77 3.67
CA THR A 73 7.38 -16.40 3.09
C THR A 73 8.39 -15.32 2.79
N SER A 74 9.51 -15.34 3.53
CA SER A 74 10.69 -14.52 3.29
C SER A 74 11.03 -14.52 1.78
N ARG A 75 10.85 -13.35 1.18
CA ARG A 75 10.77 -13.01 -0.25
C ARG A 75 11.40 -13.97 -1.28
N GLY A 76 10.60 -14.27 -2.30
CA GLY A 76 10.99 -14.56 -3.68
C GLY A 76 9.78 -14.38 -4.60
N HIS A 77 9.63 -13.21 -5.22
CA HIS A 77 8.59 -12.92 -6.24
C HIS A 77 8.62 -13.92 -7.41
N PRO A 78 7.58 -14.01 -8.28
CA PRO A 78 6.23 -13.44 -8.21
C PRO A 78 5.14 -14.52 -8.29
N HIS A 79 3.90 -14.19 -7.91
CA HIS A 79 2.74 -14.93 -8.42
C HIS A 79 1.74 -13.95 -9.03
N HIS A 80 1.65 -13.99 -10.36
CA HIS A 80 0.43 -13.57 -11.06
C HIS A 80 -0.66 -14.59 -10.71
N ALA A 81 -1.73 -14.15 -10.06
CA ALA A 81 -2.97 -14.92 -9.99
C ALA A 81 -4.12 -14.05 -10.49
N GLN A 82 -4.69 -14.52 -11.59
CA GLN A 82 -5.70 -13.86 -12.38
C GLN A 82 -7.08 -14.20 -11.82
N THR A 83 -7.78 -13.16 -11.38
CA THR A 83 -9.24 -12.99 -11.17
C THR A 83 -10.14 -14.24 -11.10
N SER A 84 -10.77 -14.46 -9.95
CA SER A 84 -12.11 -15.06 -9.87
C SER A 84 -13.08 -14.09 -9.19
N ARG A 85 -14.05 -13.62 -9.96
CA ARG A 85 -15.11 -12.67 -9.57
C ARG A 85 -15.99 -13.27 -8.46
N TRP A 86 -15.83 -12.82 -7.23
CA TRP A 86 -16.84 -13.03 -6.19
C TRP A 86 -18.10 -12.24 -6.56
N ARG A 87 -19.14 -12.94 -7.04
CA ARG A 87 -20.45 -12.34 -7.33
C ARG A 87 -21.26 -12.26 -6.04
N ALA A 88 -21.15 -11.16 -5.33
CA ALA A 88 -22.19 -10.73 -4.39
C ALA A 88 -23.19 -9.85 -5.16
N THR A 89 -24.37 -10.39 -5.47
CA THR A 89 -25.50 -9.57 -5.92
C THR A 89 -26.04 -8.78 -4.73
N ALA A 90 -25.84 -7.46 -4.72
CA ALA A 90 -26.61 -6.52 -3.89
C ALA A 90 -27.16 -5.40 -4.79
N PRO A 91 -28.45 -5.03 -4.67
CA PRO A 91 -29.03 -3.96 -5.47
C PRO A 91 -28.81 -2.60 -4.80
N GLY A 92 -28.50 -1.59 -5.62
CA GLY A 92 -28.93 -0.22 -5.35
C GLY A 92 -27.85 0.79 -4.94
N SER A 93 -27.69 1.79 -5.81
CA SER A 93 -27.19 3.16 -5.58
C SER A 93 -25.67 3.40 -5.50
N GLN A 94 -25.05 3.55 -6.67
CA GLN A 94 -23.85 4.39 -6.79
C GLN A 94 -24.24 5.86 -6.59
N ALA A 95 -24.07 6.37 -5.38
CA ALA A 95 -23.95 7.82 -5.20
C ALA A 95 -22.52 8.23 -5.59
N ARG A 96 -22.33 8.71 -6.83
CA ARG A 96 -21.10 9.39 -7.24
C ARG A 96 -20.89 10.61 -6.34
N ASN A 97 -19.82 10.61 -5.56
CA ASN A 97 -19.37 11.78 -4.81
C ASN A 97 -18.73 12.79 -5.79
N PRO A 98 -19.32 13.99 -6.00
CA PRO A 98 -18.86 14.95 -7.00
C PRO A 98 -17.55 15.68 -6.65
N ARG A 99 -16.90 15.34 -5.53
CA ARG A 99 -15.63 15.95 -5.08
C ARG A 99 -14.38 15.09 -5.35
N ARG A 100 -14.45 14.05 -6.17
CA ARG A 100 -13.26 13.27 -6.61
C ARG A 100 -12.55 13.99 -7.75
N SER A 101 -11.77 15.02 -7.44
CA SER A 101 -10.75 15.52 -8.35
C SER A 101 -9.48 14.70 -8.15
N THR A 102 -9.02 13.99 -9.18
CA THR A 102 -7.69 13.38 -9.17
C THR A 102 -6.64 14.48 -8.98
N PRO A 103 -5.78 14.41 -7.97
CA PRO A 103 -4.74 15.41 -7.77
C PRO A 103 -3.79 15.34 -8.96
N SER A 104 -3.50 16.51 -9.53
CA SER A 104 -2.52 16.65 -10.61
C SER A 104 -1.15 16.13 -10.12
N PRO A 105 -0.33 15.53 -11.01
CA PRO A 105 1.07 15.21 -10.72
C PRO A 105 1.85 16.35 -10.06
N ALA A 106 1.48 17.61 -10.36
CA ALA A 106 2.05 18.80 -9.76
C ALA A 106 1.78 18.93 -8.24
N SER A 107 0.59 18.54 -7.78
CA SER A 107 0.22 18.55 -6.35
C SER A 107 1.03 17.52 -5.56
N CYS A 108 1.24 16.32 -6.12
CA CYS A 108 2.11 15.30 -5.53
C CYS A 108 3.57 15.77 -5.45
N ALA A 109 4.09 16.41 -6.52
CA ALA A 109 5.45 16.94 -6.54
C ALA A 109 5.64 18.11 -5.55
N GLN A 110 4.62 18.96 -5.36
CA GLN A 110 4.64 20.03 -4.38
C GLN A 110 4.68 19.50 -2.95
N TRP A 111 3.90 18.45 -2.65
CA TRP A 111 3.86 17.84 -1.33
C TRP A 111 5.23 17.24 -0.90
N ARG A 112 5.95 16.62 -1.85
CA ARG A 112 7.33 16.14 -1.60
C ARG A 112 8.29 17.25 -1.18
N ARG A 113 8.24 18.39 -1.86
CA ARG A 113 9.13 19.54 -1.57
C ARG A 113 8.85 20.16 -0.20
N THR A 114 7.65 20.03 0.33
CA THR A 114 7.29 20.59 1.64
C THR A 114 7.70 19.74 2.84
N ILE A 115 8.02 18.45 2.64
CA ILE A 115 8.21 17.49 3.75
C ILE A 115 9.61 16.89 3.79
N ASP A 116 10.41 17.02 2.74
CA ASP A 116 11.84 16.75 2.81
C ASP A 116 12.60 18.05 3.18
N PRO A 117 13.10 18.21 4.43
CA PRO A 117 13.86 19.38 4.82
C PRO A 117 15.36 19.24 4.52
N ARG A 118 15.81 18.22 3.77
CA ARG A 118 17.24 18.06 3.49
C ARG A 118 17.69 18.94 2.32
N PRO A 119 18.79 19.70 2.47
CA PRO A 119 19.35 20.54 1.42
C PRO A 119 19.93 19.73 0.25
#